data_AF-A0A0D2LZT2-F1
#
_entry.id   AF-A0A0D2LZT2-F1
#
_cell.length_a   1.000
_cell.length_b   1.000
_cell.length_c   1.000
_cell.angle_alpha   90.00
_cell.angle_beta   90.00
_cell.angle_gamma   90.00
#
_symmetry.space_group_name_H-M   'P 1'
#
loop_
_entity.id
_entity.type
_entity.pdbx_description
1 polymer ?
#
loop_
_entity_poly.entity_id
_entity_poly.type
_entity_poly.pdbx_seq_one_letter_code
_entity_poly.pdbx_strand_id
1 'polypeptide(L)'
;TYVPDYLNGDPIPPDALNPGQTFDIMKWFPTHNQEFTRPPLDKVIAALKAEGVTSSGRYVFDLAFENVIKVGVVSHPSLLKTPDDLESKAPLLFNSAKADEVFAGFAPGYKREYFEGLTHCFALRGDISKLSAGKEGAFKSAVEWFIGKL
;
A
#
# COMPACT_ATOMS: atom_id res chain seq x y z
N THR A 1 5.90 -4.48 15.49
CA THR A 1 5.39 -3.76 14.31
C THR A 1 5.32 -2.29 14.63
N TYR A 2 5.89 -1.43 13.78
CA TYR A 2 5.84 0.02 13.93
C TYR A 2 4.86 0.59 12.91
N VAL A 3 3.94 1.46 13.35
CA VAL A 3 2.94 2.08 12.48
C VAL A 3 2.99 3.59 12.74
N PRO A 4 3.55 4.39 11.82
CA PRO A 4 3.46 5.84 11.89
C PRO A 4 2.00 6.29 11.89
N ASP A 5 1.68 7.32 12.68
CA ASP A 5 0.39 7.98 12.56
C ASP A 5 0.38 8.86 11.30
N TYR A 6 -0.13 8.30 10.22
CA TYR A 6 -0.30 9.02 8.96
C TYR A 6 -1.47 10.00 8.97
N LEU A 7 -2.30 9.99 10.01
CA LEU A 7 -3.46 10.86 10.10
C LEU A 7 -3.15 12.09 10.95
N ASN A 8 -1.95 12.18 11.53
CA ASN A 8 -1.51 13.31 12.36
C ASN A 8 -2.52 13.67 13.46
N GLY A 9 -3.15 12.66 14.07
CA GLY A 9 -4.20 12.84 15.08
C GLY A 9 -5.57 13.25 14.54
N ASP A 10 -5.78 13.29 13.22
CA ASP A 10 -7.05 13.64 12.56
C ASP A 10 -7.71 12.45 11.83
N PRO A 11 -8.08 11.37 12.54
CA PRO A 11 -8.75 10.23 11.92
C PRO A 11 -10.18 10.57 11.49
N ILE A 12 -10.63 10.00 10.37
CA ILE A 12 -12.05 10.01 10.03
C ILE A 12 -12.86 9.15 11.03
N PRO A 13 -14.15 9.43 11.26
CA PRO A 13 -15.01 8.58 12.06
C PRO A 13 -15.02 7.11 11.56
N PRO A 14 -15.08 6.10 12.45
CA PRO A 14 -15.00 4.69 12.05
C PRO A 14 -16.08 4.25 11.05
N ASP A 15 -17.24 4.90 11.10
CA ASP A 15 -18.39 4.65 10.24
C ASP A 15 -18.50 5.62 9.06
N ALA A 16 -17.62 6.62 8.92
CA ALA A 16 -17.69 7.72 7.95
C ALA A 16 -17.94 7.29 6.50
N LEU A 17 -17.52 6.08 6.12
CA LEU A 17 -17.64 5.52 4.76
C LEU A 17 -18.73 4.45 4.64
N ASN A 18 -19.67 4.39 5.58
CA ASN A 18 -20.82 3.50 5.53
C ASN A 18 -21.97 4.15 4.75
N PRO A 19 -22.89 3.36 4.16
CA PRO A 19 -24.06 3.90 3.48
C PRO A 19 -24.87 4.85 4.39
N GLY A 20 -25.26 6.01 3.87
CA GLY A 20 -26.07 7.00 4.59
C GLY A 20 -25.30 8.01 5.45
N GLN A 21 -23.97 7.94 5.46
CA GLN A 21 -23.12 8.86 6.23
C GLN A 21 -22.78 10.12 5.44
N THR A 22 -22.54 11.22 6.14
CA THR A 22 -22.37 12.57 5.57
C THR A 22 -20.94 13.10 5.67
N PHE A 23 -19.97 12.24 6.02
CA PHE A 23 -18.59 12.67 6.15
C PHE A 23 -18.02 13.18 4.81
N ASP A 24 -17.53 14.41 4.82
CA ASP A 24 -16.98 15.06 3.63
C ASP A 24 -15.51 14.67 3.41
N ILE A 25 -15.33 13.51 2.77
CA ILE A 25 -13.99 13.02 2.40
C ILE A 25 -13.27 13.98 1.45
N MET A 26 -14.01 14.76 0.64
CA MET A 26 -13.41 15.68 -0.33
C MET A 26 -12.78 16.89 0.35
N LYS A 27 -13.26 17.25 1.55
CA LYS A 27 -12.63 18.27 2.41
C LYS A 27 -11.48 17.70 3.24
N TRP A 28 -11.58 16.46 3.71
CA TRP A 28 -10.56 15.82 4.54
C TRP A 28 -9.31 15.41 3.73
N PHE A 29 -9.51 14.78 2.56
CA PHE A 29 -8.46 14.18 1.75
C PHE A 29 -7.33 15.13 1.33
N PRO A 30 -7.59 16.40 0.93
CA PRO A 30 -6.53 17.33 0.53
C PRO A 30 -5.51 17.64 1.63
N THR A 31 -5.90 17.53 2.91
CA THR A 31 -5.03 17.76 4.08
C THR A 31 -4.27 16.50 4.54
N HIS A 32 -4.45 15.39 3.82
CA HIS A 32 -3.85 14.08 4.12
C HIS A 32 -3.05 13.54 2.93
N ASN A 33 -2.50 14.46 2.13
CA ASN A 33 -1.65 14.12 0.99
C ASN A 33 -0.19 13.84 1.43
N GLN A 34 0.70 13.60 0.46
CA GLN A 34 2.11 13.27 0.72
C GLN A 34 2.85 14.33 1.56
N GLU A 35 2.54 15.61 1.37
CA GLU A 35 3.10 16.74 2.14
C GLU A 35 2.88 16.56 3.66
N PHE A 36 1.74 16.00 4.05
CA PHE A 36 1.37 15.81 5.46
C PHE A 36 1.75 14.44 6.01
N THR A 37 1.77 13.42 5.16
CA THR A 37 1.90 12.02 5.58
C THR A 37 3.32 11.48 5.42
N ARG A 38 4.18 12.12 4.61
CA ARG A 38 5.60 11.78 4.46
C ARG A 38 6.48 12.19 5.67
N PRO A 39 6.35 13.40 6.26
CA PRO A 39 7.18 13.78 7.41
C PRO A 39 7.13 12.84 8.63
N PRO A 40 5.96 12.33 9.09
CA PRO A 40 5.94 11.36 10.20
C PRO A 40 6.58 10.02 9.81
N LEU A 41 6.46 9.59 8.55
CA LEU A 41 7.14 8.39 8.07
C LEU A 41 8.66 8.55 8.07
N ASP A 42 9.18 9.66 7.53
CA ASP A 42 10.63 9.90 7.47
C ASP A 42 11.27 9.87 8.86
N LYS A 43 10.57 10.41 9.86
CA LYS A 43 10.98 10.33 11.27
C LYS A 43 11.07 8.90 11.78
N VAL A 44 10.06 8.08 11.48
CA VAL A 44 10.07 6.65 11.88
C VAL A 44 11.16 5.89 11.14
N ILE A 45 11.35 6.10 9.83
CA ILE A 45 12.45 5.48 9.06
C ILE A 45 13.80 5.87 9.66
N ALA A 46 14.01 7.15 9.97
CA ALA A 46 15.26 7.62 10.57
C ALA A 46 15.53 6.96 11.93
N ALA A 47 14.51 6.87 12.80
CA ALA A 47 14.63 6.20 14.09
C ALA A 47 14.94 4.71 13.94
N LEU A 48 14.21 4.01 13.05
CA LEU A 48 14.42 2.60 12.78
C LEU A 48 15.83 2.32 12.20
N LYS A 49 16.33 3.18 11.31
CA LYS A 49 17.70 3.09 10.79
C LYS A 49 18.73 3.25 11.90
N ALA A 50 18.52 4.17 12.85
CA ALA A 50 19.41 4.34 13.99
C ALA A 50 19.43 3.11 14.92
N GLU A 51 18.32 2.36 14.98
CA GLU A 51 18.21 1.08 15.69
C GLU A 51 18.72 -0.13 14.87
N GLY A 52 19.25 0.09 13.66
CA GLY A 52 19.79 -0.97 12.79
C GLY A 52 18.75 -1.69 11.95
N VAL A 53 17.50 -1.21 11.91
CA VAL A 53 16.46 -1.76 11.03
C VAL A 53 16.68 -1.25 9.61
N THR A 54 16.87 -2.18 8.67
CA THR A 54 17.19 -1.88 7.26
C THR A 54 16.02 -2.07 6.30
N SER A 55 14.82 -2.38 6.81
CA SER A 55 13.60 -2.58 6.01
C SER A 55 12.40 -1.85 6.63
N SER A 56 11.69 -1.08 5.81
CA SER A 56 10.46 -0.36 6.20
C SER A 56 9.39 -0.54 5.13
N GLY A 57 8.11 -0.65 5.52
CA GLY A 57 7.02 -0.91 4.58
C GLY A 57 5.80 -0.02 4.79
N ARG A 58 5.70 1.03 3.96
CA ARG A 58 4.51 1.75 3.43
C ARG A 58 5.05 2.95 2.64
N TYR A 59 4.30 3.49 1.66
CA TYR A 59 4.89 4.18 0.50
C TYR A 59 5.73 3.24 -0.35
N VAL A 60 5.19 2.04 -0.61
CA VAL A 60 5.91 0.96 -1.28
C VAL A 60 6.46 1.40 -2.63
N PHE A 61 5.74 2.26 -3.35
CA PHE A 61 6.19 2.84 -4.61
C PHE A 61 7.30 3.85 -4.43
N ASP A 62 7.07 4.96 -3.72
CA ASP A 62 8.09 5.99 -3.49
C ASP A 62 9.37 5.39 -2.90
N LEU A 63 9.25 4.50 -1.91
CA LEU A 63 10.40 3.85 -1.31
C LEU A 63 11.10 2.87 -2.26
N ALA A 64 10.37 2.22 -3.16
CA ALA A 64 10.96 1.36 -4.18
C ALA A 64 11.66 2.18 -5.27
N PHE A 65 11.06 3.30 -5.69
CA PHE A 65 11.63 4.24 -6.67
C PHE A 65 12.87 4.95 -6.11
N GLU A 66 12.82 5.38 -4.85
CA GLU A 66 13.94 5.97 -4.11
C GLU A 66 15.00 4.93 -3.70
N ASN A 67 14.79 3.64 -3.99
CA ASN A 67 15.69 2.54 -3.63
C ASN A 67 15.96 2.41 -2.12
N VAL A 68 14.98 2.79 -1.30
CA VAL A 68 15.05 2.70 0.16
C VAL A 68 14.72 1.28 0.64
N ILE A 69 13.89 0.54 -0.11
CA ILE A 69 13.48 -0.82 0.24
C ILE A 69 14.07 -1.85 -0.72
N LYS A 70 14.37 -3.06 -0.19
CA LYS A 70 14.89 -4.18 -0.99
C LYS A 70 13.81 -4.93 -1.78
N VAL A 71 12.58 -4.93 -1.30
CA VAL A 71 11.44 -5.64 -1.88
C VAL A 71 10.15 -5.02 -1.34
N GLY A 72 9.11 -4.95 -2.17
CA GLY A 72 7.82 -4.36 -1.81
C GLY A 72 6.62 -5.23 -2.16
N VAL A 73 5.55 -5.10 -1.38
CA VAL A 73 4.23 -5.71 -1.64
C VAL A 73 3.17 -4.63 -1.46
N VAL A 74 2.23 -4.53 -2.40
CA VAL A 74 1.10 -3.60 -2.31
C VAL A 74 -0.21 -4.29 -2.69
N SER A 75 -1.25 -4.02 -1.91
CA SER A 75 -2.59 -4.56 -2.13
C SER A 75 -3.57 -3.45 -2.49
N HIS A 76 -4.05 -3.49 -3.73
CA HIS A 76 -4.99 -2.57 -4.35
C HIS A 76 -4.53 -1.09 -4.38
N PRO A 77 -3.37 -0.79 -4.97
CA PRO A 77 -2.92 0.60 -5.09
C PRO A 77 -3.89 1.44 -5.94
N SER A 78 -3.87 2.74 -5.72
CA SER A 78 -4.64 3.73 -6.47
C SER A 78 -3.79 4.97 -6.69
N LEU A 79 -4.18 5.82 -7.64
CA LEU A 79 -3.58 7.13 -7.92
C LEU A 79 -2.13 7.08 -8.43
N LEU A 80 -1.71 5.96 -9.04
CA LEU A 80 -0.42 5.87 -9.71
C LEU A 80 -0.46 6.56 -11.07
N LYS A 81 0.60 7.30 -11.39
CA LYS A 81 0.80 8.06 -12.62
C LYS A 81 1.81 7.33 -13.49
N THR A 82 1.46 7.07 -14.74
CA THR A 82 2.39 6.52 -15.72
C THR A 82 2.92 7.59 -16.67
N PRO A 83 4.21 7.53 -17.07
CA PRO A 83 5.21 6.48 -16.75
C PRO A 83 5.97 6.68 -15.43
N ASP A 84 5.82 7.84 -14.79
CA ASP A 84 6.66 8.29 -13.67
C ASP A 84 6.71 7.28 -12.50
N ASP A 85 5.61 6.57 -12.23
CA ASP A 85 5.50 5.57 -11.17
C ASP A 85 5.79 4.12 -11.65
N LEU A 86 6.58 3.95 -12.72
CA LEU A 86 6.99 2.62 -13.23
C LEU A 86 8.50 2.37 -13.17
N GLU A 87 9.30 3.31 -12.68
CA GLU A 87 10.75 3.17 -12.59
C GLU A 87 11.20 2.84 -11.15
N SER A 88 11.21 1.55 -10.82
CA SER A 88 11.82 1.03 -9.58
C SER A 88 13.05 0.19 -9.91
N LYS A 89 13.91 -0.07 -8.92
CA LYS A 89 14.88 -1.19 -8.98
C LYS A 89 14.52 -2.32 -8.02
N ALA A 90 13.63 -2.07 -7.05
CA ALA A 90 13.15 -3.08 -6.13
C ALA A 90 12.03 -3.93 -6.77
N PRO A 91 12.04 -5.26 -6.61
CA PRO A 91 10.97 -6.14 -7.06
C PRO A 91 9.67 -5.85 -6.29
N LEU A 92 8.56 -5.76 -7.01
CA LEU A 92 7.24 -5.43 -6.46
C LEU A 92 6.19 -6.53 -6.75
N LEU A 93 5.44 -6.90 -5.71
CA LEU A 93 4.23 -7.72 -5.82
C LEU A 93 2.98 -6.84 -5.73
N PHE A 94 2.02 -7.08 -6.61
CA PHE A 94 0.74 -6.39 -6.68
C PHE A 94 -0.42 -7.36 -6.46
N ASN A 95 -1.21 -7.14 -5.41
CA ASN A 95 -2.48 -7.86 -5.22
C ASN A 95 -3.62 -6.92 -5.66
N SER A 96 -4.31 -7.18 -6.76
CA SER A 96 -5.34 -6.27 -7.28
C SER A 96 -6.70 -6.96 -7.49
N ALA A 97 -7.75 -6.15 -7.46
CA ALA A 97 -9.13 -6.60 -7.70
C ALA A 97 -9.64 -6.32 -9.13
N LYS A 98 -8.87 -5.56 -9.92
CA LYS A 98 -9.07 -5.34 -11.36
C LYS A 98 -7.73 -5.48 -12.09
N ALA A 99 -7.80 -5.86 -13.37
CA ALA A 99 -6.64 -5.88 -14.23
C ALA A 99 -6.30 -4.45 -14.66
N ASP A 100 -5.42 -3.78 -13.93
CA ASP A 100 -4.76 -2.57 -14.43
C ASP A 100 -3.61 -3.01 -15.36
N GLU A 101 -3.79 -2.84 -16.67
CA GLU A 101 -2.79 -3.16 -17.72
C GLU A 101 -1.53 -2.29 -17.61
N VAL A 102 -1.62 -1.24 -16.80
CA VAL A 102 -0.63 -0.20 -16.52
C VAL A 102 0.76 -0.75 -16.14
N PHE A 103 0.86 -1.96 -15.57
CA PHE A 103 2.13 -2.53 -15.08
C PHE A 103 2.74 -3.63 -15.97
N ALA A 104 2.18 -3.90 -17.15
CA ALA A 104 2.66 -5.00 -18.02
C ALA A 104 4.13 -4.88 -18.48
N GLY A 105 4.75 -3.70 -18.34
CA GLY A 105 6.14 -3.43 -18.75
C GLY A 105 7.16 -3.21 -17.61
N PHE A 106 6.82 -3.53 -16.36
CA PHE A 106 7.69 -3.22 -15.21
C PHE A 106 8.93 -4.13 -15.13
N ALA A 107 10.10 -3.55 -15.41
CA ALA A 107 11.37 -4.26 -15.65
C ALA A 107 12.01 -5.01 -14.45
N PRO A 108 11.90 -4.56 -13.18
CA PRO A 108 12.55 -5.23 -12.02
C PRO A 108 11.97 -6.60 -11.63
N GLY A 109 10.99 -7.09 -12.37
CA GLY A 109 10.18 -8.24 -12.02
C GLY A 109 8.86 -7.79 -11.40
N TYR A 110 7.78 -8.15 -12.09
CA TYR A 110 6.42 -7.88 -11.71
C TYR A 110 5.71 -9.22 -11.46
N LYS A 111 5.16 -9.39 -10.25
CA LYS A 111 4.20 -10.46 -9.97
C LYS A 111 2.87 -9.81 -9.62
N ARG A 112 1.79 -10.30 -10.22
CA ARG A 112 0.42 -9.89 -9.88
C ARG A 112 -0.40 -11.09 -9.46
N GLU A 113 -1.13 -10.92 -8.38
CA GLU A 113 -2.22 -11.81 -8.00
C GLU A 113 -3.53 -11.07 -8.22
N TYR A 114 -4.44 -11.70 -8.96
CA TYR A 114 -5.76 -11.17 -9.25
C TYR A 114 -6.81 -11.92 -8.44
N PHE A 115 -7.66 -11.18 -7.74
CA PHE A 115 -8.75 -11.74 -6.96
C PHE A 115 -10.08 -11.19 -7.46
N GLU A 116 -10.81 -12.02 -8.20
CA GLU A 116 -12.06 -11.65 -8.87
C GLU A 116 -13.16 -11.27 -7.88
N GLY A 117 -13.96 -10.25 -8.25
CA GLY A 117 -15.15 -9.85 -7.50
C GLY A 117 -14.86 -9.03 -6.23
N LEU A 118 -13.60 -8.69 -5.96
CA LEU A 118 -13.24 -7.87 -4.80
C LEU A 118 -13.30 -6.38 -5.12
N THR A 119 -13.40 -5.55 -4.08
CA THR A 119 -13.44 -4.08 -4.19
C THR A 119 -12.24 -3.44 -3.50
N HIS A 120 -12.12 -2.11 -3.59
CA HIS A 120 -11.07 -1.36 -2.92
C HIS A 120 -11.04 -1.67 -1.42
N CYS A 121 -9.84 -1.75 -0.83
CA CYS A 121 -9.60 -2.16 0.57
C CYS A 121 -9.91 -3.62 0.94
N PHE A 122 -10.08 -4.56 -0.01
CA PHE A 122 -10.40 -5.97 0.30
C PHE A 122 -9.44 -6.65 1.29
N ALA A 123 -8.17 -6.24 1.31
CA ALA A 123 -7.15 -6.77 2.21
C ALA A 123 -7.27 -6.25 3.66
N LEU A 124 -8.07 -5.20 3.90
CA LEU A 124 -8.17 -4.51 5.18
C LEU A 124 -9.62 -4.44 5.72
N ARG A 125 -10.59 -4.05 4.88
CA ARG A 125 -11.97 -3.76 5.27
C ARG A 125 -12.98 -4.41 4.33
N GLY A 126 -13.98 -5.06 4.94
CA GLY A 126 -15.21 -5.48 4.27
C GLY A 126 -15.80 -6.74 4.90
N ASP A 127 -16.89 -7.23 4.31
CA ASP A 127 -17.59 -8.42 4.78
C ASP A 127 -16.68 -9.65 4.64
N ILE A 128 -16.17 -10.15 5.78
CA ILE A 128 -15.22 -11.27 5.83
C ILE A 128 -15.80 -12.51 5.15
N SER A 129 -17.12 -12.71 5.22
CA SER A 129 -17.78 -13.85 4.56
C SER A 129 -17.63 -13.83 3.03
N LYS A 130 -17.40 -12.66 2.44
CA LYS A 130 -17.24 -12.46 0.99
C LYS A 130 -15.78 -12.25 0.57
N LEU A 131 -14.91 -11.83 1.51
CA LEU A 131 -13.56 -11.37 1.19
C LEU A 131 -12.44 -12.25 1.77
N SER A 132 -12.75 -13.31 2.55
CA SER A 132 -11.72 -14.10 3.24
C SER A 132 -10.67 -14.69 2.29
N ALA A 133 -11.11 -15.29 1.18
CA ALA A 133 -10.23 -15.90 0.19
C ALA A 133 -9.25 -14.88 -0.42
N GLY A 134 -9.73 -13.67 -0.71
CA GLY A 134 -8.91 -12.58 -1.21
C GLY A 134 -7.89 -12.10 -0.18
N LYS A 135 -8.33 -11.89 1.06
CA LYS A 135 -7.47 -11.42 2.15
C LYS A 135 -6.39 -12.44 2.50
N GLU A 136 -6.76 -13.70 2.63
CA GLU A 136 -5.83 -14.81 2.92
C GLU A 136 -4.87 -15.05 1.75
N GLY A 137 -5.37 -15.00 0.51
CA GLY A 137 -4.55 -15.09 -0.69
C GLY A 137 -3.52 -13.96 -0.78
N ALA A 138 -3.94 -12.71 -0.59
CA ALA A 138 -3.03 -11.56 -0.58
C ALA A 138 -1.96 -11.67 0.52
N PHE A 139 -2.33 -12.16 1.71
CA PHE A 139 -1.38 -12.40 2.79
C PHE A 139 -0.38 -13.51 2.44
N LYS A 140 -0.86 -14.66 1.97
CA LYS A 140 -0.02 -15.79 1.56
C LYS A 140 0.97 -15.36 0.48
N SER A 141 0.50 -14.69 -0.56
CA SER A 141 1.35 -14.20 -1.65
C SER A 141 2.40 -13.21 -1.17
N ALA A 142 2.07 -12.35 -0.20
CA ALA A 142 3.05 -11.44 0.41
C ALA A 142 4.16 -12.21 1.15
N VAL A 143 3.79 -13.22 1.93
CA VAL A 143 4.75 -14.06 2.67
C VAL A 143 5.66 -14.82 1.71
N GLU A 144 5.09 -15.50 0.71
CA GLU A 144 5.86 -16.25 -0.28
C GLU A 144 6.79 -15.33 -1.09
N TRP A 145 6.34 -14.13 -1.43
CA TRP A 145 7.14 -13.16 -2.14
C TRP A 145 8.35 -12.68 -1.33
N PHE A 146 8.14 -12.35 -0.05
CA PHE A 146 9.25 -11.96 0.81
C PHE A 146 10.24 -13.10 1.02
N ILE A 147 9.78 -14.34 1.21
CA ILE A 147 10.66 -15.51 1.32
C ILE A 147 11.51 -15.70 0.07
N GLY A 148 10.95 -15.46 -1.12
CA GLY A 148 11.67 -15.66 -2.39
C GLY A 148 12.59 -14.51 -2.81
N LYS A 149 12.55 -13.35 -2.13
CA LYS A 149 13.24 -12.11 -2.57
C LYS A 149 14.15 -11.48 -1.51
N LEU A 150 14.03 -11.87 -0.24
CA LEU A 150 14.96 -11.51 0.84
C LEU A 150 16.05 -12.56 0.99
#